data_AF-Q07662-F1
#
_entry.id   AF-Q07662-F1
#
_cell.length_a   1.000
_cell.length_b   1.000
_cell.length_c   1.000
_cell.angle_alpha   90.00
_cell.angle_beta   90.00
_cell.angle_gamma   90.00
#
_symmetry.space_group_name_H-M   'P 1'
#
loop_
_entity.id
_entity.type
_entity.pdbx_description
1 polymer ?
#
loop_
_entity_poly.entity_id
_entity_poly.type
_entity_poly.pdbx_seq_one_letter_code
_entity_poly.pdbx_strand_id
1 'polypeptide(L)'
;MPDSTIPLLCVLGLLALSSACYIQNCPRGGKRSFPDLKRPCMSCGPGNRGLCFGPSICCGEGMGCYMGSPEAASCVEENYLTSPCEVGGRVCGSEEGHCAAPGVCCDAESCLLDSDCLDDSKRQPPSEQYSSLMEGLAGDLLQWMLHATRRERPQ
;
A
#
# COMPACT_ATOMS: atom_id res chain seq x y z
N MET A 1 54.77 -20.57 21.18
CA MET A 1 54.22 -19.35 20.53
C MET A 1 52.69 -19.31 20.62
N PRO A 2 52.04 -19.41 21.79
CA PRO A 2 50.57 -19.36 21.89
C PRO A 2 49.99 -17.97 22.18
N ASP A 3 50.82 -16.98 22.54
CA ASP A 3 50.32 -15.73 23.12
C ASP A 3 49.62 -14.81 22.10
N SER A 4 49.89 -14.99 20.80
CA SER A 4 49.28 -14.18 19.73
C SER A 4 48.02 -14.80 19.10
N THR A 5 47.72 -16.08 19.35
CA THR A 5 46.55 -16.76 18.73
C THR A 5 45.25 -16.50 19.49
N ILE A 6 45.33 -16.33 20.82
CA ILE A 6 44.20 -16.02 21.69
C ILE A 6 43.50 -14.70 21.29
N PRO A 7 44.19 -13.55 21.12
CA PRO A 7 43.53 -12.31 20.75
C PRO A 7 42.88 -12.38 19.35
N LEU A 8 43.52 -13.09 18.40
CA LEU A 8 42.96 -13.31 17.06
C LEU A 8 41.65 -14.09 17.12
N LEU A 9 41.61 -15.20 17.87
CA LEU A 9 40.39 -16.00 18.07
C LEU A 9 39.29 -15.20 18.76
N CYS A 10 39.62 -14.35 19.73
CA CYS A 10 38.66 -13.48 20.39
C CYS A 10 38.04 -12.47 19.41
N VAL A 11 38.87 -11.82 18.58
CA VAL A 11 38.38 -10.87 17.56
C VAL A 11 37.49 -11.56 16.54
N LEU A 12 37.85 -12.74 16.04
CA LEU A 12 36.99 -13.54 15.14
C LEU A 12 35.68 -13.95 15.82
N GLY A 13 35.71 -14.33 17.10
CA GLY A 13 34.51 -14.68 17.87
C GLY A 13 33.56 -13.48 18.04
N LEU A 14 34.10 -12.30 18.35
CA LEU A 14 33.32 -11.06 18.47
C LEU A 14 32.73 -10.63 17.11
N LEU A 15 33.50 -10.75 16.03
CA LEU A 15 33.00 -10.49 14.67
C LEU A 15 31.84 -11.44 14.30
N ALA A 16 31.99 -12.74 14.56
CA ALA A 16 30.95 -13.74 14.31
C ALA A 16 29.68 -13.45 15.13
N LEU A 17 29.81 -13.15 16.43
CA LEU A 17 28.69 -12.79 17.30
C LEU A 17 28.02 -11.47 16.88
N SER A 18 28.80 -10.48 16.46
CA SER A 18 28.27 -9.20 15.95
C SER A 18 27.55 -9.38 14.61
N SER A 19 28.03 -10.27 13.74
CA SER A 19 27.39 -10.59 12.46
C SER A 19 26.07 -11.34 12.65
N ALA A 20 25.97 -12.19 13.67
CA ALA A 20 24.72 -12.85 14.05
C ALA A 20 23.67 -11.86 14.61
N CYS A 21 24.11 -10.73 15.19
CA CYS A 21 23.21 -9.66 15.64
C CYS A 21 22.82 -8.68 14.52
N TYR A 22 23.51 -8.71 13.38
CA TYR A 22 23.22 -7.82 12.25
C TYR A 22 22.15 -8.44 11.33
N ILE A 23 20.89 -8.42 11.81
CA ILE A 23 19.73 -8.87 11.04
C ILE A 23 19.48 -7.90 9.88
N GLN A 24 19.95 -8.25 8.67
CA GLN A 24 19.64 -7.48 7.46
C GLN A 24 18.20 -7.70 6.96
N ASN A 25 17.48 -8.69 7.49
CA ASN A 25 16.08 -8.99 7.17
C ASN A 25 15.08 -8.44 8.21
N CYS A 26 15.39 -7.30 8.84
CA CYS A 26 14.36 -6.63 9.62
C CYS A 26 13.30 -6.10 8.64
N PRO A 27 12.00 -6.43 8.81
CA PRO A 27 10.96 -5.82 8.00
C PRO A 27 11.08 -4.30 8.11
N ARG A 28 10.79 -3.60 7.01
CA ARG A 28 10.82 -2.14 6.98
C ARG A 28 9.83 -1.62 8.03
N GLY A 29 10.34 -1.16 9.16
CA GLY A 29 9.51 -0.78 10.30
C GLY A 29 10.34 -0.10 11.39
N GLY A 30 9.89 1.08 11.81
CA GLY A 30 10.47 1.87 12.89
C GLY A 30 9.83 3.26 12.93
N LYS A 31 10.02 4.05 13.99
CA LYS A 31 9.46 5.42 14.09
C LYS A 31 9.85 6.37 12.94
N ARG A 32 10.78 5.95 12.07
CA ARG A 32 11.33 6.69 10.93
C ARG A 32 11.06 6.00 9.60
N SER A 33 10.33 4.89 9.54
CA SER A 33 9.86 4.39 8.25
C SER A 33 8.88 5.42 7.71
N PHE A 34 9.10 5.83 6.46
CA PHE A 34 8.17 6.67 5.72
C PHE A 34 6.79 6.01 5.78
N PRO A 35 5.67 6.76 5.89
CA PRO A 35 4.36 6.16 5.74
C PRO A 35 4.34 5.48 4.37
N ASP A 36 4.27 4.15 4.37
CA ASP A 36 4.14 3.40 3.12
C ASP A 36 2.83 3.84 2.49
N LEU A 37 2.92 4.50 1.34
CA LEU A 37 1.75 4.76 0.51
C LEU A 37 1.13 3.39 0.21
N LYS A 38 -0.06 3.15 0.75
CA LYS A 38 -0.76 1.88 0.53
C LYS A 38 -1.06 1.79 -0.95
N ARG A 39 -0.56 0.72 -1.59
CA ARG A 39 -0.84 0.46 -2.99
C ARG A 39 -2.27 -0.04 -3.15
N PRO A 40 -2.92 0.12 -4.31
CA PRO A 40 -4.12 -0.67 -4.59
C PRO A 40 -3.79 -2.17 -4.50
N CYS A 41 -4.72 -2.95 -3.97
CA CYS A 41 -4.63 -4.41 -4.03
C CYS A 41 -4.61 -4.90 -5.48
N MET A 42 -4.16 -6.13 -5.70
CA MET A 42 -3.94 -6.68 -7.02
C MET A 42 -5.25 -6.74 -7.81
N SER A 43 -5.15 -6.49 -9.12
CA SER A 43 -6.28 -6.64 -10.03
C SER A 43 -6.62 -8.11 -10.23
N CYS A 44 -7.90 -8.41 -10.40
CA CYS A 44 -8.41 -9.78 -10.55
C CYS A 44 -9.65 -9.84 -11.46
N GLY A 45 -10.10 -11.07 -11.74
CA GLY A 45 -11.31 -11.34 -12.51
C GLY A 45 -11.27 -10.99 -14.00
N PRO A 46 -12.44 -11.05 -14.69
CA PRO A 46 -12.53 -10.93 -16.14
C PRO A 46 -11.96 -9.60 -16.66
N GLY A 47 -10.85 -9.68 -17.38
CA GLY A 47 -10.17 -8.50 -17.92
C GLY A 47 -9.51 -7.60 -16.86
N ASN A 48 -9.15 -8.16 -15.69
CA ASN A 48 -8.51 -7.42 -14.58
C ASN A 48 -9.32 -6.22 -14.09
N ARG A 49 -10.65 -6.35 -14.12
CA ARG A 49 -11.60 -5.28 -13.76
C ARG A 49 -11.99 -5.26 -12.29
N GLY A 50 -11.61 -6.28 -11.52
CA GLY A 50 -11.82 -6.35 -10.09
C GLY A 50 -10.55 -6.07 -9.29
N LEU A 51 -10.70 -5.93 -7.98
CA LEU A 51 -9.63 -5.86 -6.99
C LEU A 51 -9.80 -6.98 -5.96
N CYS A 52 -8.68 -7.45 -5.43
CA CYS A 52 -8.66 -8.44 -4.37
C CYS A 52 -9.07 -7.81 -3.02
N PHE A 53 -10.12 -8.35 -2.40
CA PHE A 53 -10.55 -7.97 -1.04
C PHE A 53 -10.00 -8.95 0.00
N GLY A 54 -9.74 -10.18 -0.40
CA GLY A 54 -9.17 -11.25 0.43
C GLY A 54 -8.53 -12.33 -0.46
N PRO A 55 -7.89 -13.36 0.11
CA PRO A 55 -7.10 -14.34 -0.64
C PRO A 55 -7.92 -15.17 -1.64
N SER A 56 -9.24 -15.19 -1.48
CA SER A 56 -10.19 -15.88 -2.37
C SER A 56 -11.39 -15.01 -2.72
N ILE A 57 -11.25 -13.68 -2.68
CA ILE A 57 -12.35 -12.72 -2.92
C ILE A 57 -11.90 -11.68 -3.94
N CYS A 58 -12.57 -11.65 -5.09
CA CYS A 58 -12.35 -10.69 -6.16
C CYS A 58 -13.63 -9.94 -6.49
N CYS A 59 -13.63 -8.61 -6.42
CA CYS A 59 -14.83 -7.80 -6.63
C CYS A 59 -14.60 -6.60 -7.54
N GLY A 60 -15.64 -6.17 -8.25
CA GLY A 60 -15.63 -4.95 -9.06
C GLY A 60 -17.03 -4.44 -9.42
N GLU A 61 -17.15 -3.14 -9.62
CA GLU A 61 -18.41 -2.39 -9.77
C GLU A 61 -19.36 -2.94 -10.86
N GLY A 62 -18.81 -3.51 -11.94
CA GLY A 62 -19.60 -4.08 -13.05
C GLY A 62 -19.62 -5.61 -13.14
N MET A 63 -18.93 -6.30 -12.24
CA MET A 63 -18.79 -7.77 -12.28
C MET A 63 -19.32 -8.46 -11.01
N GLY A 64 -19.70 -7.69 -9.99
CA GLY A 64 -20.06 -8.23 -8.69
C GLY A 64 -18.84 -8.77 -7.96
N CYS A 65 -19.03 -9.86 -7.23
CA CYS A 65 -17.98 -10.52 -6.44
C CYS A 65 -17.87 -12.00 -6.78
N TYR A 66 -16.64 -12.46 -6.90
CA TYR A 66 -16.25 -13.84 -7.13
C TYR A 66 -15.54 -14.34 -5.88
N MET A 67 -16.12 -15.36 -5.23
CA MET A 67 -15.61 -15.93 -3.99
C MET A 67 -15.24 -17.40 -4.22
N GLY A 68 -14.00 -17.79 -3.94
CA GLY A 68 -13.51 -19.17 -4.10
C GLY A 68 -13.50 -19.67 -5.55
N SER A 69 -13.49 -18.77 -6.53
CA SER A 69 -13.56 -19.08 -7.95
C SER A 69 -12.19 -18.88 -8.63
N PRO A 70 -11.97 -19.40 -9.85
CA PRO A 70 -10.71 -19.19 -10.57
C PRO A 70 -10.41 -17.70 -10.84
N GLU A 71 -11.45 -16.86 -10.94
CA GLU A 71 -11.32 -15.40 -11.09
C GLU A 71 -10.64 -14.71 -9.90
N ALA A 72 -10.74 -15.31 -8.70
CA ALA A 72 -10.11 -14.83 -7.48
C ALA A 72 -8.80 -15.57 -7.13
N ALA A 73 -8.37 -16.54 -7.96
CA ALA A 73 -7.20 -17.38 -7.64
C ALA A 73 -5.90 -16.57 -7.54
N SER A 74 -5.77 -15.47 -8.29
CA SER A 74 -4.61 -14.59 -8.20
C SER A 74 -4.52 -13.88 -6.84
N CYS A 75 -5.63 -13.66 -6.15
CA CYS A 75 -5.64 -12.91 -4.89
C CYS A 75 -4.85 -13.58 -3.76
N VAL A 76 -4.55 -14.88 -3.85
CA VAL A 76 -3.63 -15.53 -2.91
C VAL A 76 -2.22 -14.95 -2.98
N GLU A 77 -1.83 -14.35 -4.11
CA GLU A 77 -0.51 -13.75 -4.32
C GLU A 77 -0.28 -12.53 -3.41
N GLU A 78 -1.36 -11.83 -3.02
CA GLU A 78 -1.30 -10.72 -2.06
C GLU A 78 -0.66 -11.13 -0.73
N ASN A 79 -0.88 -12.38 -0.28
CA ASN A 79 -0.31 -12.88 0.99
C ASN A 79 1.22 -12.94 1.00
N TYR A 80 1.85 -12.95 -0.18
CA TYR A 80 3.31 -12.99 -0.30
C TYR A 80 3.93 -11.60 -0.45
N LEU A 81 3.11 -10.56 -0.63
CA LEU A 81 3.57 -9.19 -0.77
C LEU A 81 3.77 -8.56 0.61
N THR A 82 4.97 -8.04 0.86
CA THR A 82 5.33 -7.38 2.12
C THR A 82 4.79 -5.96 2.24
N SER A 83 4.31 -5.38 1.14
CA SER A 83 3.73 -4.04 1.11
C SER A 83 2.22 -4.10 1.36
N PRO A 84 1.69 -3.30 2.30
CA PRO A 84 0.26 -3.26 2.56
C PRO A 84 -0.48 -2.73 1.33
N CYS A 85 -1.62 -3.34 1.04
CA CYS A 85 -2.53 -2.85 0.02
C CYS A 85 -3.80 -2.28 0.67
N GLU A 86 -4.52 -1.46 -0.09
CA GLU A 86 -5.82 -0.92 0.29
C GLU A 86 -6.80 -1.12 -0.86
N VAL A 87 -8.00 -1.60 -0.53
CA VAL A 87 -9.12 -1.58 -1.46
C VAL A 87 -9.77 -0.21 -1.42
N GLY A 88 -10.21 0.27 -2.59
CA GLY A 88 -11.06 1.46 -2.63
C GLY A 88 -12.47 1.17 -2.11
N GLY A 89 -13.32 2.17 -2.18
CA GLY A 89 -14.72 2.06 -1.76
C GLY A 89 -14.97 2.66 -0.38
N ARG A 90 -16.25 2.91 -0.11
CA ARG A 90 -16.70 3.43 1.18
C ARG A 90 -16.71 2.31 2.22
N VAL A 91 -16.36 2.64 3.46
CA VAL A 91 -16.50 1.72 4.59
C VAL A 91 -17.96 1.33 4.81
N CYS A 92 -18.20 0.08 5.18
CA CYS A 92 -19.52 -0.51 5.40
C CYS A 92 -19.43 -1.63 6.45
N GLY A 93 -20.56 -2.02 7.03
CA GLY A 93 -20.61 -3.04 8.09
C GLY A 93 -20.05 -2.59 9.46
N SER A 94 -19.92 -3.56 10.38
CA SER A 94 -19.31 -3.37 11.72
C SER A 94 -17.80 -3.64 11.74
N GLU A 95 -17.36 -4.54 10.86
CA GLU A 95 -15.97 -4.91 10.67
C GLU A 95 -15.33 -3.95 9.64
N GLU A 96 -14.02 -4.01 9.41
CA GLU A 96 -13.27 -3.14 8.47
C GLU A 96 -13.63 -3.40 6.97
N GLY A 97 -14.90 -3.57 6.66
CA GLY A 97 -15.46 -3.85 5.35
C GLY A 97 -15.54 -2.62 4.46
N HIS A 98 -15.49 -2.87 3.15
CA HIS A 98 -15.53 -1.86 2.11
C HIS A 98 -16.52 -2.27 1.02
N CYS A 99 -17.25 -1.29 0.46
CA CYS A 99 -18.20 -1.56 -0.60
C CYS A 99 -17.48 -1.99 -1.88
N ALA A 100 -17.66 -3.25 -2.25
CA ALA A 100 -16.91 -3.91 -3.29
C ALA A 100 -17.65 -3.92 -4.64
N ALA A 101 -18.97 -3.92 -4.59
CA ALA A 101 -19.89 -3.80 -5.72
C ALA A 101 -21.22 -3.17 -5.25
N PRO A 102 -22.11 -2.73 -6.16
CA PRO A 102 -23.40 -2.17 -5.78
C PRO A 102 -24.19 -3.13 -4.87
N GLY A 103 -24.45 -2.70 -3.64
CA GLY A 103 -25.17 -3.47 -2.63
C GLY A 103 -24.37 -4.58 -1.94
N VAL A 104 -23.04 -4.63 -2.09
CA VAL A 104 -22.18 -5.67 -1.50
C VAL A 104 -21.05 -5.04 -0.69
N CYS A 105 -21.01 -5.37 0.60
CA CYS A 105 -19.94 -5.03 1.54
C CYS A 105 -19.01 -6.24 1.72
N CYS A 106 -17.69 -6.07 1.59
CA CYS A 106 -16.73 -7.15 1.77
C CYS A 106 -15.62 -6.75 2.73
N ASP A 107 -15.23 -7.68 3.58
CA ASP A 107 -13.97 -7.66 4.32
C ASP A 107 -12.99 -8.70 3.73
N ALA A 108 -11.89 -8.99 4.43
CA ALA A 108 -10.88 -9.94 3.96
C ALA A 108 -11.35 -11.41 3.97
N GLU A 109 -12.43 -11.73 4.67
CA GLU A 109 -12.90 -13.09 4.91
C GLU A 109 -14.24 -13.39 4.21
N SER A 110 -15.13 -12.40 4.09
CA SER A 110 -16.49 -12.59 3.61
C SER A 110 -17.09 -11.35 2.93
N CYS A 111 -18.18 -11.57 2.20
CA CYS A 111 -19.00 -10.51 1.64
C CYS A 111 -20.45 -10.70 2.05
N LEU A 112 -21.12 -9.60 2.40
CA LEU A 112 -22.52 -9.55 2.77
C LEU A 112 -23.25 -8.53 1.90
N LEU A 113 -24.55 -8.74 1.72
CA LEU A 113 -25.40 -7.74 1.09
C LEU A 113 -25.60 -6.57 2.07
N ASP A 114 -25.33 -5.35 1.61
CA ASP A 114 -25.43 -4.14 2.42
C ASP A 114 -26.07 -3.02 1.60
N SER A 115 -27.18 -2.49 2.08
CA SER A 115 -27.90 -1.38 1.44
C SER A 115 -27.07 -0.10 1.40
N ASP A 116 -26.12 0.07 2.32
CA ASP A 116 -25.24 1.23 2.32
C ASP A 116 -24.35 1.27 1.08
N CYS A 117 -24.12 0.13 0.41
CA CYS A 117 -23.34 0.03 -0.81
C CYS A 117 -24.13 0.26 -2.10
N LEU A 118 -25.42 0.63 -2.05
CA LEU A 118 -26.25 0.81 -3.25
C LEU A 118 -26.09 2.17 -3.95
N ASP A 119 -25.59 3.19 -3.25
CA ASP A 119 -25.47 4.54 -3.81
C ASP A 119 -24.05 4.83 -4.32
N ASP A 120 -23.92 4.97 -5.65
CA ASP A 120 -22.69 5.32 -6.37
C ASP A 120 -22.30 6.80 -6.27
N SER A 121 -23.14 7.65 -5.68
CA SER A 121 -23.02 9.11 -5.78
C SER A 121 -21.85 9.74 -5.00
N LYS A 122 -20.94 8.96 -4.41
CA LYS A 122 -19.82 9.50 -3.63
C LYS A 122 -18.47 8.79 -3.79
N ARG A 123 -18.28 7.97 -4.83
CA ARG A 123 -16.95 7.39 -5.14
C ARG A 123 -16.00 8.49 -5.60
N GLN A 124 -15.27 9.11 -4.68
CA GLN A 124 -14.07 9.86 -5.03
C GLN A 124 -12.99 8.83 -5.39
N PRO A 125 -12.56 8.73 -6.66
CA PRO A 125 -11.39 7.93 -6.98
C PRO A 125 -10.18 8.51 -6.23
N PRO A 126 -9.28 7.68 -5.66
CA PRO A 126 -8.03 8.15 -5.06
C PRO A 126 -7.08 8.84 -6.06
N SER A 127 -7.46 8.95 -7.33
CA SER A 127 -6.60 9.32 -8.44
C SER A 127 -6.60 10.80 -8.81
N GLU A 128 -7.58 11.62 -8.36
CA GLU A 128 -7.60 13.06 -8.67
C GLU A 128 -6.90 13.93 -7.62
N GLN A 129 -6.66 13.41 -6.41
CA GLN A 129 -6.03 14.17 -5.34
C GLN A 129 -4.50 14.29 -5.54
N TYR A 130 -3.86 13.32 -6.21
CA TYR A 130 -2.43 13.39 -6.52
C TYR A 130 -2.11 14.27 -7.74
N SER A 131 -2.97 14.32 -8.76
CA SER A 131 -2.79 15.23 -9.89
C SER A 131 -3.01 16.69 -9.48
N SER A 132 -4.05 16.98 -8.70
CA SER A 132 -4.31 18.35 -8.21
C SER A 132 -3.24 18.85 -7.22
N LEU A 133 -2.66 17.97 -6.39
CA LEU A 133 -1.54 18.33 -5.51
C LEU A 133 -0.23 18.57 -6.28
N MET A 134 0.03 17.83 -7.37
CA MET A 134 1.21 18.07 -8.21
C MET A 134 1.08 19.31 -9.10
N GLU A 135 -0.12 19.60 -9.64
CA GLU A 135 -0.39 20.86 -10.34
C GLU A 135 -0.31 22.07 -9.40
N GLY A 136 -0.79 21.93 -8.16
CA GLY A 136 -0.65 22.96 -7.12
C GLY A 136 0.82 23.23 -6.76
N LEU A 137 1.61 22.18 -6.50
CA LEU A 137 3.04 22.33 -6.17
C LEU A 137 3.86 22.93 -7.32
N ALA A 138 3.57 22.55 -8.57
CA ALA A 138 4.27 23.11 -9.73
C ALA A 138 3.92 24.59 -9.94
N GLY A 139 2.65 24.97 -9.75
CA GLY A 139 2.20 26.37 -9.80
C GLY A 139 2.82 27.23 -8.71
N ASP A 140 2.84 26.74 -7.46
CA ASP A 140 3.42 27.47 -6.32
C ASP A 140 4.93 27.63 -6.44
N LEU A 141 5.65 26.61 -6.93
CA LEU A 141 7.10 26.70 -7.16
C LEU A 141 7.44 27.72 -8.25
N LEU A 142 6.67 27.75 -9.35
CA LEU A 142 6.84 28.74 -10.42
C LEU A 142 6.54 30.16 -9.92
N GLN A 143 5.50 30.34 -9.10
CA GLN A 143 5.16 31.61 -8.46
C GLN A 143 6.34 32.08 -7.57
N TRP A 144 6.91 31.19 -6.76
CA TRP A 144 8.07 31.48 -5.91
C TRP A 144 9.31 31.87 -6.73
N MET A 145 9.61 31.17 -7.83
CA MET A 145 10.76 31.52 -8.68
C MET A 145 10.58 32.88 -9.39
N LEU A 146 9.37 33.22 -9.82
CA LEU A 146 9.08 34.52 -10.44
C LEU A 146 9.18 35.68 -9.44
N HIS A 147 8.80 35.48 -8.18
CA HIS A 147 8.99 36.50 -7.14
C HIS A 147 10.45 36.64 -6.71
N ALA A 148 11.21 35.54 -6.64
CA ALA A 148 12.64 35.59 -6.30
C ALA A 148 13.46 36.33 -7.37
N THR A 149 13.18 36.08 -8.66
CA THR A 149 13.90 36.75 -9.77
C THR A 149 13.56 38.22 -9.94
N ARG A 150 12.42 38.68 -9.42
CA ARG A 150 12.03 40.11 -9.46
C ARG A 150 12.69 40.97 -8.39
N ARG A 151 13.23 40.35 -7.33
CA ARG A 151 13.90 41.07 -6.22
C ARG A 151 15.39 41.35 -6.49
N GLU A 152 15.99 40.67 -7.46
CA GLU A 152 17.42 40.79 -7.82
C GLU A 152 17.69 41.74 -9.01
N ARG A 153 16.85 42.75 -9.24
CA ARG A 153 17.23 43.91 -10.09
C ARG A 153 17.43 45.17 -9.25
N PRO A 154 18.62 45.40 -8.69
CA PRO A 154 19.11 46.75 -8.45
C PRO A 154 19.42 47.41 -9.81
N GLN A 155 19.21 48.72 -9.86
CA GLN A 155 19.56 49.60 -10.99
C GLN A 155 21.02 49.50 -11.41
#